data_AF-A0A847H316-F1
#
_entry.id   AF-A0A847H316-F1
#
_cell.length_a   1.000
_cell.length_b   1.000
_cell.length_c   1.000
_cell.angle_alpha   90.00
_cell.angle_beta   90.00
_cell.angle_gamma   90.00
#
_symmetry.space_group_name_H-M   'P 1'
#
loop_
_entity.id
_entity.type
_entity.pdbx_description
1 polymer ?
#
loop_
_entity_poly.entity_id
_entity_poly.type
_entity_poly.pdbx_seq_one_letter_code
_entity_poly.pdbx_strand_id
1 'polypeptide(L)'
;MINTIQNKTDIKSNSKTANPRVGFKNGFLQGATSLVTNGIKGIENGGIFAEFLFVDTFGNVIPRSYQAFNRNKEELGHLNYKAGTEETIREALSGPSMFLVPMGFNYIWDKMGNSATNIQYKTQDALTNSFKNLISQSPTVADAGEFKKEYYKNLINEAFEPHRQARPDNIAEINKGAAKIAENLALIKNPKKDKELVKEIRQTVSDLNKAHGINLDYSYNLTLKGGVTKEAGALTKDILNYSGDVVDKVAKGLKDSKNIKQDGIPFLNKLHKTKIKNRTLNLALTFVATVASIVVIPSIYTRYKKFPGVAGLTPDYPAAAPLQASSALSFKKESSDSARKNDNSPAFKGANVPGEGIFRRYDFDGVSVPRPVLAVYMLGAMYGSRMFKARDNDERREITIRDVPGLTATFAAVPVLRNASAIGLNKLTGIPTMKPVKSPLGVFSFNNKPFSFDNIGDIYSGVSKYRNGIVDWVENVSKLGGNLGKSLNVLTDKSKNALNQIVPDFAKKSNSEIIEQFRKASQNEELKPLLKAVTSELDKKGNRLMKRAETLRALPEAACILGASALLGWFLPWFNIQYTRKLYKSKNQQNNPASAALPRTDNIQNFRKYNNYDEFTRSLAVVKI
;
A
#
# COMPACT_ATOMS: atom_id res chain seq x y z
N MET A 1 40.91 -0.42 -44.70
CA MET A 1 39.45 -0.61 -44.67
C MET A 1 39.20 -2.12 -44.72
N ILE A 2 38.82 -2.78 -43.62
CA ILE A 2 37.45 -3.04 -43.13
C ILE A 2 37.19 -4.57 -43.21
N ASN A 3 36.76 -5.12 -42.06
CA ASN A 3 36.02 -6.36 -41.78
C ASN A 3 36.74 -7.72 -41.91
N THR A 4 36.89 -8.55 -40.87
CA THR A 4 35.98 -9.09 -39.83
C THR A 4 35.32 -10.43 -40.25
N ILE A 5 35.89 -11.51 -39.70
CA ILE A 5 35.29 -12.66 -38.98
C ILE A 5 33.95 -13.21 -39.48
N GLN A 6 33.92 -14.51 -39.82
CA GLN A 6 33.14 -15.53 -39.11
C GLN A 6 33.51 -16.93 -39.61
N ASN A 7 33.89 -17.85 -38.71
CA ASN A 7 33.42 -19.23 -38.81
C ASN A 7 33.48 -19.97 -37.47
N LYS A 8 32.34 -20.60 -37.16
CA LYS A 8 32.08 -21.52 -36.06
C LYS A 8 32.87 -22.82 -36.27
N THR A 9 33.40 -23.39 -35.19
CA THR A 9 33.39 -24.85 -35.03
C THR A 9 33.29 -25.24 -33.57
N ASP A 10 32.26 -26.03 -33.26
CA ASP A 10 32.04 -26.71 -32.00
C ASP A 10 33.11 -27.79 -31.75
N ILE A 11 33.67 -27.85 -30.56
CA ILE A 11 34.34 -29.06 -30.05
C ILE A 11 33.74 -29.40 -28.69
N LYS A 12 33.00 -30.52 -28.66
CA LYS A 12 32.60 -31.22 -27.44
C LYS A 12 33.79 -32.04 -26.92
N SER A 13 34.10 -31.93 -25.63
CA SER A 13 34.71 -33.02 -24.87
C SER A 13 33.97 -33.23 -23.55
N ASN A 14 33.60 -34.47 -23.31
CA ASN A 14 32.70 -34.94 -22.26
C ASN A 14 33.53 -35.78 -21.27
N SER A 15 33.47 -35.52 -19.97
CA SER A 15 33.66 -36.60 -18.98
C SER A 15 32.94 -36.26 -17.68
N LYS A 16 31.91 -37.06 -17.41
CA LYS A 16 31.04 -37.06 -16.25
C LYS A 16 31.76 -37.58 -15.01
N THR A 17 31.61 -36.88 -13.89
CA THR A 17 31.36 -37.50 -12.58
C THR A 17 30.15 -36.80 -11.97
N ALA A 18 28.98 -37.34 -12.33
CA ALA A 18 27.70 -36.87 -11.85
C ALA A 18 27.44 -37.41 -10.44
N ASN A 19 27.29 -36.50 -9.47
CA ASN A 19 26.58 -36.78 -8.23
C ASN A 19 25.10 -36.39 -8.48
N PRO A 20 24.15 -37.33 -8.60
CA PRO A 20 22.78 -36.99 -8.97
C PRO A 20 21.97 -36.75 -7.69
N ARG A 21 21.49 -35.52 -7.46
CA ARG A 21 20.19 -35.18 -6.81
C ARG A 21 20.05 -33.72 -6.31
N VAL A 22 20.44 -32.67 -7.07
CA VAL A 22 19.93 -31.30 -6.77
C VAL A 22 19.81 -30.43 -8.04
N GLY A 23 19.20 -30.94 -9.11
CA GLY A 23 19.12 -30.20 -10.39
C GLY A 23 17.72 -29.71 -10.78
N PHE A 24 16.70 -30.54 -10.61
CA PHE A 24 15.40 -30.30 -11.24
C PHE A 24 14.37 -29.62 -10.33
N LYS A 25 14.41 -29.86 -9.02
CA LYS A 25 13.53 -29.19 -8.04
C LYS A 25 13.91 -27.71 -7.83
N ASN A 26 15.20 -27.36 -7.91
CA ASN A 26 15.64 -25.98 -7.71
C ASN A 26 15.24 -25.05 -8.87
N GLY A 27 15.30 -25.49 -10.13
CA GLY A 27 14.92 -24.65 -11.28
C GLY A 27 13.42 -24.31 -11.32
N PHE A 28 12.54 -25.28 -11.04
CA PHE A 28 11.09 -25.07 -11.02
C PHE A 28 10.64 -24.26 -9.80
N LEU A 29 11.16 -24.54 -8.59
CA LEU A 29 10.89 -23.72 -7.41
C LEU A 29 11.48 -22.31 -7.54
N GLN A 30 12.63 -22.14 -8.19
CA GLN A 30 13.24 -20.83 -8.43
C GLN A 30 12.47 -20.05 -9.51
N GLY A 31 11.93 -20.72 -10.52
CA GLY A 31 10.99 -20.15 -11.50
C GLY A 31 9.68 -19.70 -10.84
N ALA A 32 9.03 -20.57 -10.07
CA ALA A 32 7.80 -20.26 -9.35
C ALA A 32 7.99 -19.14 -8.30
N THR A 33 9.09 -19.15 -7.55
CA THR A 33 9.38 -18.07 -6.57
C THR A 33 9.72 -16.75 -7.25
N SER A 34 10.34 -16.76 -8.44
CA SER A 34 10.58 -15.54 -9.22
C SER A 34 9.27 -14.94 -9.78
N LEU A 35 8.32 -15.78 -10.22
CA LEU A 35 7.00 -15.33 -10.65
C LEU A 35 6.21 -14.71 -9.49
N VAL A 36 6.22 -15.35 -8.32
CA VAL A 36 5.59 -14.81 -7.11
C VAL A 36 6.22 -13.48 -6.73
N THR A 37 7.56 -13.41 -6.69
CA THR A 37 8.28 -12.17 -6.33
C THR A 37 7.96 -11.04 -7.31
N ASN A 38 8.00 -11.30 -8.61
CA ASN A 38 7.67 -10.31 -9.63
C ASN A 38 6.20 -9.88 -9.60
N GLY A 39 5.29 -10.83 -9.33
CA GLY A 39 3.85 -10.54 -9.17
C GLY A 39 3.59 -9.61 -7.98
N ILE A 40 4.13 -9.95 -6.80
CA ILE A 40 3.96 -9.13 -5.59
C ILE A 40 4.67 -7.78 -5.73
N LYS A 41 5.84 -7.72 -6.38
CA LYS A 41 6.55 -6.47 -6.67
C LYS A 41 5.78 -5.59 -7.66
N GLY A 42 5.17 -6.18 -8.68
CA GLY A 42 4.28 -5.48 -9.61
C GLY A 42 3.05 -4.90 -8.91
N ILE A 43 2.47 -5.66 -7.99
CA ILE A 43 1.37 -5.22 -7.13
C ILE A 43 1.80 -4.03 -6.25
N GLU A 44 2.92 -4.12 -5.55
CA GLU A 44 3.42 -3.03 -4.68
C GLU A 44 3.72 -1.75 -5.48
N ASN A 45 4.31 -1.90 -6.68
CA ASN A 45 4.58 -0.77 -7.60
C ASN A 45 3.32 -0.08 -8.11
N GLY A 46 2.20 -0.81 -8.22
CA GLY A 46 0.90 -0.25 -8.57
C GLY A 46 0.24 0.51 -7.41
N GLY A 47 0.85 0.48 -6.21
CA GLY A 47 0.35 1.11 -5.00
C GLY A 47 -0.83 0.38 -4.36
N ILE A 48 -1.31 0.93 -3.24
CA ILE A 48 -2.39 0.35 -2.42
C ILE A 48 -3.65 0.04 -3.24
N PHE A 49 -3.97 0.88 -4.23
CA PHE A 49 -5.12 0.65 -5.10
C PHE A 49 -4.96 -0.55 -6.02
N ALA A 50 -3.80 -0.75 -6.64
CA ALA A 50 -3.56 -1.91 -7.50
C ALA A 50 -3.52 -3.21 -6.68
N GLU A 51 -2.90 -3.17 -5.50
CA GLU A 51 -2.95 -4.27 -4.53
C GLU A 51 -4.39 -4.61 -4.16
N PHE A 52 -5.17 -3.61 -3.74
CA PHE A 52 -6.56 -3.81 -3.41
C PHE A 52 -7.36 -4.37 -4.60
N LEU A 53 -7.25 -3.78 -5.79
CA LEU A 53 -8.01 -4.23 -6.96
C LEU A 53 -7.65 -5.65 -7.37
N PHE A 54 -6.37 -6.03 -7.32
CA PHE A 54 -5.92 -7.39 -7.62
C PHE A 54 -6.51 -8.39 -6.62
N VAL A 55 -6.38 -8.11 -5.32
CA VAL A 55 -6.92 -8.94 -4.24
C VAL A 55 -8.44 -9.03 -4.34
N ASP A 56 -9.13 -7.93 -4.61
CA ASP A 56 -10.59 -7.89 -4.67
C ASP A 56 -11.12 -8.62 -5.92
N THR A 57 -10.51 -8.41 -7.08
CA THR A 57 -10.94 -9.04 -8.34
C THR A 57 -10.77 -10.56 -8.31
N PHE A 58 -9.56 -11.03 -7.98
CA PHE A 58 -9.26 -12.47 -8.00
C PHE A 58 -9.67 -13.18 -6.71
N GLY A 59 -9.68 -12.45 -5.59
CA GLY A 59 -9.99 -13.01 -4.29
C GLY A 59 -11.45 -12.93 -3.89
N ASN A 60 -12.23 -11.97 -4.40
CA ASN A 60 -13.65 -11.83 -4.07
C ASN A 60 -14.53 -11.92 -5.31
N VAL A 61 -14.38 -11.01 -6.28
CA VAL A 61 -15.31 -10.85 -7.41
C VAL A 61 -15.46 -12.15 -8.19
N ILE A 62 -14.37 -12.71 -8.72
CA ILE A 62 -14.39 -13.93 -9.54
C ILE A 62 -14.97 -15.13 -8.76
N PRO A 63 -14.42 -15.53 -7.60
CA PRO A 63 -14.88 -16.75 -6.93
C PRO A 63 -16.28 -16.62 -6.33
N ARG A 64 -16.67 -15.45 -5.83
CA ARG A 64 -18.04 -15.22 -5.32
C ARG A 64 -19.06 -15.24 -6.45
N SER A 65 -18.76 -14.58 -7.57
CA SER A 65 -19.63 -14.60 -8.74
C SER A 65 -19.80 -16.03 -9.25
N TYR A 66 -18.71 -16.79 -9.41
CA TYR A 66 -18.75 -18.19 -9.83
C TYR A 66 -19.64 -19.04 -8.93
N GLN A 67 -19.48 -18.94 -7.60
CA GLN A 67 -20.30 -19.69 -6.66
C GLN A 67 -21.77 -19.24 -6.66
N ALA A 68 -22.03 -17.95 -6.82
CA ALA A 68 -23.39 -17.43 -6.90
C ALA A 68 -24.12 -17.90 -8.18
N PHE A 69 -23.43 -17.97 -9.33
CA PHE A 69 -24.00 -18.56 -10.55
C PHE A 69 -24.28 -20.06 -10.41
N ASN A 70 -23.41 -20.80 -9.72
CA ASN A 70 -23.58 -22.24 -9.49
C ASN A 70 -24.49 -22.57 -8.29
N ARG A 71 -24.99 -21.56 -7.58
CA ARG A 71 -25.82 -21.73 -6.39
C ARG A 71 -27.14 -22.39 -6.76
N ASN A 72 -27.48 -23.46 -6.06
CA ASN A 72 -28.72 -24.21 -6.24
C ASN A 72 -28.97 -24.70 -7.69
N LYS A 73 -27.89 -24.90 -8.46
CA LYS A 73 -27.97 -25.30 -9.88
C LYS A 73 -28.73 -26.61 -10.07
N GLU A 74 -28.54 -27.57 -9.16
CA GLU A 74 -29.22 -28.87 -9.19
C GLU A 74 -30.71 -28.73 -8.94
N GLU A 75 -31.09 -27.89 -7.97
CA GLU A 75 -32.49 -27.64 -7.60
C GLU A 75 -33.22 -26.77 -8.63
N LEU A 76 -32.50 -25.89 -9.34
CA LEU A 76 -33.05 -25.01 -10.37
C LEU A 76 -33.05 -25.62 -11.78
N GLY A 77 -32.22 -26.63 -12.04
CA GLY A 77 -31.98 -27.19 -13.39
C GLY A 77 -31.15 -26.30 -14.32
N HIS A 78 -30.77 -25.10 -13.89
CA HIS A 78 -29.96 -24.14 -14.63
C HIS A 78 -29.10 -23.28 -13.68
N LEU A 79 -28.18 -22.47 -14.21
CA LEU A 79 -27.40 -21.53 -13.40
C LEU A 79 -28.32 -20.50 -12.73
N ASN A 80 -28.02 -20.11 -11.49
CA ASN A 80 -28.74 -19.06 -10.80
C ASN A 80 -28.26 -17.68 -11.28
N TYR A 81 -28.68 -17.30 -12.49
CA TYR A 81 -28.33 -16.02 -13.12
C TYR A 81 -28.70 -14.82 -12.26
N LYS A 82 -29.78 -14.93 -11.48
CA LYS A 82 -30.22 -13.87 -10.55
C LYS A 82 -29.21 -13.67 -9.45
N ALA A 83 -28.84 -14.73 -8.71
CA ALA A 83 -27.83 -14.64 -7.64
C ALA A 83 -26.45 -14.26 -8.19
N GLY A 84 -26.03 -14.86 -9.31
CA GLY A 84 -24.75 -14.56 -9.96
C GLY A 84 -24.62 -13.10 -10.39
N THR A 85 -25.66 -12.53 -11.01
CA THR A 85 -25.64 -11.12 -11.44
C THR A 85 -25.65 -10.16 -10.26
N GLU A 86 -26.48 -10.39 -9.23
CA GLU A 86 -26.50 -9.53 -8.03
C GLU A 86 -25.15 -9.56 -7.30
N GLU A 87 -24.51 -10.74 -7.15
CA GLU A 87 -23.20 -10.86 -6.50
C GLU A 87 -22.09 -10.22 -7.35
N THR A 88 -22.09 -10.42 -8.67
CA THR A 88 -21.07 -9.82 -9.55
C THR A 88 -21.07 -8.30 -9.47
N ILE A 89 -22.25 -7.67 -9.59
CA ILE A 89 -22.38 -6.21 -9.52
C ILE A 89 -21.99 -5.70 -8.12
N ARG A 90 -22.41 -6.42 -7.08
CA ARG A 90 -22.09 -6.08 -5.68
C ARG A 90 -20.58 -6.03 -5.45
N GLU A 91 -19.86 -7.08 -5.79
CA GLU A 91 -18.43 -7.17 -5.52
C GLU A 91 -17.65 -6.20 -6.42
N ALA A 92 -18.02 -6.10 -7.71
CA ALA A 92 -17.35 -5.18 -8.65
C ALA A 92 -17.49 -3.69 -8.29
N LEU A 93 -18.53 -3.30 -7.57
CA LEU A 93 -18.76 -1.90 -7.18
C LEU A 93 -18.26 -1.60 -5.77
N SER A 94 -18.47 -2.50 -4.80
CA SER A 94 -18.29 -2.19 -3.38
C SER A 94 -16.84 -2.01 -2.95
N GLY A 95 -15.91 -2.82 -3.47
CA GLY A 95 -14.48 -2.64 -3.19
C GLY A 95 -13.91 -1.40 -3.87
N PRO A 96 -13.96 -1.32 -5.23
CA PRO A 96 -13.32 -0.24 -5.96
C PRO A 96 -13.83 1.17 -5.62
N SER A 97 -15.12 1.32 -5.26
CA SER A 97 -15.70 2.63 -4.94
C SER A 97 -15.01 3.33 -3.77
N MET A 98 -14.48 2.58 -2.80
CA MET A 98 -13.79 3.12 -1.62
C MET A 98 -12.50 3.87 -1.97
N PHE A 99 -11.94 3.63 -3.16
CA PHE A 99 -10.70 4.26 -3.63
C PHE A 99 -10.93 5.16 -4.84
N LEU A 100 -11.80 4.76 -5.78
CA LEU A 100 -12.07 5.54 -6.99
C LEU A 100 -12.76 6.87 -6.68
N VAL A 101 -13.67 6.91 -5.70
CA VAL A 101 -14.34 8.16 -5.31
C VAL A 101 -13.34 9.16 -4.71
N PRO A 102 -12.50 8.80 -3.72
CA PRO A 102 -11.43 9.69 -3.26
C PRO A 102 -10.46 10.14 -4.36
N MET A 103 -10.06 9.25 -5.27
CA MET A 103 -9.20 9.63 -6.38
C MET A 103 -9.87 10.63 -7.33
N GLY A 104 -11.15 10.45 -7.63
CA GLY A 104 -11.95 11.35 -8.46
C GLY A 104 -12.05 12.74 -7.85
N PHE A 105 -12.35 12.83 -6.55
CA PHE A 105 -12.42 14.11 -5.83
C PHE A 105 -11.07 14.84 -5.80
N ASN A 106 -9.98 14.13 -5.49
CA ASN A 106 -8.64 14.71 -5.53
C ASN A 106 -8.27 15.22 -6.93
N TYR A 107 -8.66 14.50 -7.99
CA TYR A 107 -8.45 14.91 -9.37
C TYR A 107 -9.25 16.18 -9.73
N ILE A 108 -10.52 16.26 -9.33
CA ILE A 108 -11.35 17.45 -9.54
C ILE A 108 -10.73 18.66 -8.84
N TRP A 109 -10.26 18.48 -7.60
CA TRP A 109 -9.71 19.56 -6.81
C TRP A 109 -8.34 20.06 -7.33
N ASP A 110 -7.51 19.14 -7.84
CA ASP A 110 -6.29 19.49 -8.60
C ASP A 110 -6.61 20.36 -9.83
N LYS A 111 -7.65 19.97 -10.59
CA LYS A 111 -8.10 20.73 -11.78
C LYS A 111 -8.62 22.13 -11.44
N MET A 112 -9.12 22.33 -10.22
CA MET A 112 -9.57 23.64 -9.73
C MET A 112 -8.42 24.52 -9.20
N GLY A 113 -7.15 24.15 -9.43
CA GLY A 113 -6.00 24.97 -9.04
C GLY A 113 -5.76 25.01 -7.53
N ASN A 114 -6.11 23.92 -6.84
CA ASN A 114 -5.94 23.77 -5.39
C ASN A 114 -5.10 22.52 -5.04
N SER A 115 -4.05 22.23 -5.80
CA SER A 115 -3.24 21.02 -5.64
C SER A 115 -2.62 20.84 -4.24
N ALA A 116 -2.46 21.92 -3.47
CA ALA A 116 -1.99 21.81 -2.09
C ALA A 116 -2.94 21.00 -1.19
N THR A 117 -4.23 20.89 -1.49
CA THR A 117 -5.18 20.09 -0.69
C THR A 117 -5.05 18.59 -0.90
N ASN A 118 -4.16 18.15 -1.78
CA ASN A 118 -3.83 16.74 -1.93
C ASN A 118 -2.61 16.36 -1.06
N ILE A 119 -2.11 17.32 -0.28
CA ILE A 119 -1.01 17.15 0.65
C ILE A 119 -1.56 17.04 2.08
N GLN A 120 -0.98 16.16 2.88
CA GLN A 120 -1.33 16.01 4.29
C GLN A 120 -1.01 17.28 5.09
N TYR A 121 -1.79 17.56 6.13
CA TYR A 121 -1.67 18.77 6.97
C TYR A 121 -0.26 18.98 7.50
N LYS A 122 0.34 17.95 8.12
CA LYS A 122 1.69 18.06 8.70
C LYS A 122 2.73 18.40 7.64
N THR A 123 2.60 17.84 6.44
CA THR A 123 3.50 18.14 5.33
C THR A 123 3.28 19.56 4.82
N GLN A 124 2.04 20.02 4.68
CA GLN A 124 1.76 21.42 4.35
C GLN A 124 2.35 22.37 5.41
N ASP A 125 2.18 22.07 6.69
CA ASP A 125 2.72 22.87 7.79
C ASP A 125 4.26 22.95 7.71
N ALA A 126 4.95 21.83 7.46
CA ALA A 126 6.39 21.79 7.26
C ALA A 126 6.85 22.60 6.03
N LEU A 127 6.17 22.44 4.89
CA LEU A 127 6.46 23.17 3.65
C LEU A 127 6.25 24.68 3.80
N THR A 128 5.17 25.09 4.49
CA THR A 128 4.88 26.49 4.82
C THR A 128 5.91 27.07 5.77
N ASN A 129 6.35 26.34 6.78
CA ASN A 129 7.37 26.82 7.71
C ASN A 129 8.73 27.01 7.01
N SER A 130 9.11 26.11 6.11
CA SER A 130 10.29 26.31 5.27
C SER A 130 10.15 27.56 4.39
N PHE A 131 8.97 27.78 3.82
CA PHE A 131 8.73 28.96 2.98
C PHE A 131 8.77 30.28 3.77
N LYS A 132 8.26 30.28 5.01
CA LYS A 132 8.41 31.43 5.92
C LYS A 132 9.87 31.75 6.19
N ASN A 133 10.71 30.72 6.37
CA ASN A 133 12.14 30.92 6.61
C ASN A 133 12.81 31.58 5.40
N LEU A 134 12.47 31.15 4.18
CA LEU A 134 12.92 31.81 2.96
C LEU A 134 12.45 33.28 2.91
N ILE A 135 11.14 33.56 3.06
CA ILE A 135 10.61 34.93 3.02
C ILE A 135 11.25 35.83 4.09
N SER A 136 11.57 35.28 5.26
CA SER A 136 12.21 36.01 6.36
C SER A 136 13.64 36.47 6.05
N GLN A 137 14.28 35.85 5.07
CA GLN A 137 15.60 36.23 4.53
C GLN A 137 15.50 37.34 3.46
N SER A 138 14.31 37.86 3.19
CA SER A 138 14.04 38.94 2.22
C SER A 138 14.56 38.68 0.80
N PRO A 139 14.22 37.54 0.17
CA PRO A 139 14.63 37.23 -1.20
C PRO A 139 14.03 38.23 -2.20
N THR A 140 14.64 38.34 -3.39
CA THR A 140 14.07 39.15 -4.48
C THR A 140 13.08 38.32 -5.28
N VAL A 141 11.87 38.83 -5.53
CA VAL A 141 10.86 38.15 -6.37
C VAL A 141 10.94 38.71 -7.79
N ALA A 142 12.06 38.49 -8.48
CA ALA A 142 12.25 38.97 -9.86
C ALA A 142 11.36 38.19 -10.85
N ASP A 143 11.27 36.87 -10.67
CA ASP A 143 10.47 35.93 -11.47
C ASP A 143 9.91 34.81 -10.59
N ALA A 144 8.71 34.30 -10.91
CA ALA A 144 8.08 33.22 -10.18
C ALA A 144 8.84 31.88 -10.31
N GLY A 145 9.49 31.64 -11.45
CA GLY A 145 10.34 30.47 -11.68
C GLY A 145 11.59 30.47 -10.79
N GLU A 146 12.27 31.60 -10.70
CA GLU A 146 13.45 31.81 -9.87
C GLU A 146 13.11 31.72 -8.39
N PHE A 147 12.03 32.38 -7.95
CA PHE A 147 11.55 32.27 -6.57
C PHE A 147 11.19 30.83 -6.17
N LYS A 148 10.61 30.06 -7.10
CA LYS A 148 10.35 28.63 -6.91
C LYS A 148 11.64 27.81 -6.80
N LYS A 149 12.66 28.11 -7.61
CA LYS A 149 13.99 27.47 -7.50
C LYS A 149 14.66 27.78 -6.16
N GLU A 150 14.60 29.02 -5.70
CA GLU A 150 15.09 29.42 -4.38
C GLU A 150 14.36 28.69 -3.26
N TYR A 151 13.03 28.56 -3.36
CA TYR A 151 12.24 27.77 -2.43
C TYR A 151 12.70 26.31 -2.35
N TYR A 152 12.94 25.66 -3.49
CA TYR A 152 13.46 24.29 -3.48
C TYR A 152 14.84 24.20 -2.85
N LYS A 153 15.75 25.12 -3.18
CA LYS A 153 17.09 25.16 -2.57
C LYS A 153 17.00 25.32 -1.06
N ASN A 154 16.21 26.28 -0.57
CA ASN A 154 16.01 26.50 0.87
C ASN A 154 15.43 25.26 1.55
N LEU A 155 14.34 24.70 1.02
CA LEU A 155 13.68 23.53 1.58
C LEU A 155 14.60 22.31 1.69
N ILE A 156 15.33 22.00 0.62
CA ILE A 156 16.24 20.85 0.59
C ILE A 156 17.44 21.11 1.49
N ASN A 157 17.99 22.32 1.50
CA ASN A 157 19.07 22.67 2.43
C ASN A 157 18.61 22.47 3.88
N GLU A 158 17.44 22.94 4.28
CA GLU A 158 16.91 22.72 5.62
C GLU A 158 16.75 21.23 5.97
N ALA A 159 16.34 20.40 5.01
CA ALA A 159 16.17 18.96 5.21
C ALA A 159 17.50 18.21 5.40
N PHE A 160 18.61 18.72 4.85
CA PHE A 160 19.95 18.13 4.95
C PHE A 160 20.84 18.76 6.04
N GLU A 161 20.30 19.67 6.87
CA GLU A 161 21.01 20.21 8.02
C GLU A 161 21.45 19.11 9.03
N PRO A 162 20.63 18.10 9.36
CA PRO A 162 21.06 17.00 10.21
C PRO A 162 22.24 16.21 9.63
N HIS A 163 22.32 16.07 8.30
CA HIS A 163 23.43 15.39 7.63
C HIS A 163 24.73 16.18 7.79
N ARG A 164 24.67 17.52 7.63
CA ARG A 164 25.83 18.39 7.84
C ARG A 164 26.32 18.35 9.29
N GLN A 165 25.39 18.34 10.24
CA GLN A 165 25.72 18.22 11.68
C GLN A 165 26.33 16.86 12.01
N ALA A 166 25.81 15.78 11.43
CA ALA A 166 26.34 14.44 11.64
C ALA A 166 27.73 14.24 11.01
N ARG A 167 28.05 14.99 9.93
CA ARG A 167 29.26 14.82 9.11
C ARG A 167 29.84 16.16 8.65
N PRO A 168 30.43 16.95 9.57
CA PRO A 168 31.03 18.24 9.23
C PRO A 168 32.22 18.11 8.25
N ASP A 169 32.84 16.93 8.19
CA ASP A 169 33.93 16.57 7.28
C ASP A 169 33.50 16.43 5.81
N ASN A 170 32.20 16.32 5.52
CA ASN A 170 31.71 16.04 4.16
C ASN A 170 30.62 17.01 3.66
N ILE A 171 30.65 18.26 4.14
CA ILE A 171 29.65 19.28 3.81
C ILE A 171 29.58 19.55 2.29
N ALA A 172 30.71 19.49 1.57
CA ALA A 172 30.76 19.77 0.13
C ALA A 172 29.95 18.76 -0.69
N GLU A 173 30.06 17.45 -0.39
CA GLU A 173 29.29 16.42 -1.07
C GLU A 173 27.79 16.51 -0.73
N ILE A 174 27.47 16.78 0.54
CA ILE A 174 26.08 17.00 0.99
C ILE A 174 25.46 18.16 0.21
N ASN A 175 26.17 19.29 0.10
CA ASN A 175 25.69 20.47 -0.60
C ASN A 175 25.52 20.20 -2.10
N LYS A 176 26.43 19.44 -2.73
CA LYS A 176 26.30 19.02 -4.13
C LYS A 176 25.07 18.15 -4.35
N GLY A 177 24.82 17.17 -3.49
CA GLY A 177 23.64 16.31 -3.57
C GLY A 177 22.33 17.07 -3.31
N ALA A 178 22.32 17.95 -2.31
CA ALA A 178 21.19 18.83 -2.02
C ALA A 178 20.86 19.77 -3.20
N ALA A 179 21.89 20.39 -3.80
CA ALA A 179 21.73 21.22 -4.99
C ALA A 179 21.15 20.44 -6.17
N LYS A 180 21.68 19.24 -6.44
CA LYS A 180 21.16 18.35 -7.49
C LYS A 180 19.69 17.99 -7.30
N ILE A 181 19.26 17.71 -6.06
CA ILE A 181 17.85 17.44 -5.77
C ILE A 181 16.99 18.68 -6.07
N ALA A 182 17.42 19.87 -5.64
CA ALA A 182 16.70 21.12 -5.88
C ALA A 182 16.62 21.47 -7.39
N GLU A 183 17.69 21.22 -8.14
CA GLU A 183 17.74 21.37 -9.60
C GLU A 183 16.76 20.42 -10.29
N ASN A 184 16.79 19.14 -9.92
CA ASN A 184 15.85 18.15 -10.46
C ASN A 184 14.39 18.50 -10.16
N LEU A 185 14.09 19.00 -8.95
CA LEU A 185 12.75 19.51 -8.61
C LEU A 185 12.30 20.65 -9.52
N ALA A 186 13.21 21.54 -9.92
CA ALA A 186 12.92 22.65 -10.83
C ALA A 186 12.68 22.20 -12.28
N LEU A 187 13.20 21.04 -12.69
CA LEU A 187 13.04 20.49 -14.04
C LEU A 187 11.75 19.67 -14.20
N ILE A 188 11.18 19.15 -13.12
CA ILE A 188 9.97 18.32 -13.17
C ILE A 188 8.75 19.18 -13.50
N LYS A 189 8.11 18.90 -14.64
CA LYS A 189 6.82 19.49 -15.02
C LYS A 189 5.66 18.58 -14.64
N ASN A 190 5.86 17.26 -14.74
CA ASN A 190 4.87 16.27 -14.36
C ASN A 190 5.57 15.02 -13.80
N PRO A 191 5.44 14.72 -12.49
CA PRO A 191 6.15 13.60 -11.87
C PRO A 191 5.74 12.22 -12.44
N LYS A 192 4.57 12.11 -13.09
CA LYS A 192 4.16 10.88 -13.78
C LYS A 192 4.86 10.69 -15.13
N LYS A 193 5.29 11.77 -15.79
CA LYS A 193 6.00 11.74 -17.07
C LYS A 193 7.52 11.76 -16.84
N ASP A 194 7.97 12.59 -15.91
CA ASP A 194 9.38 12.83 -15.59
C ASP A 194 9.91 11.82 -14.56
N LYS A 195 9.57 10.54 -14.72
CA LYS A 195 9.84 9.49 -13.72
C LYS A 195 11.33 9.31 -13.44
N GLU A 196 12.20 9.55 -14.42
CA GLU A 196 13.65 9.40 -14.26
C GLU A 196 14.23 10.47 -13.33
N LEU A 197 13.78 11.73 -13.41
CA LEU A 197 14.17 12.78 -12.47
C LEU A 197 13.73 12.46 -11.04
N VAL A 198 12.51 11.93 -10.89
CA VAL A 198 12.01 11.47 -9.58
C VAL A 198 12.87 10.33 -9.04
N LYS A 199 13.21 9.34 -9.87
CA LYS A 199 14.12 8.25 -9.48
C LYS A 199 15.51 8.75 -9.09
N GLU A 200 16.02 9.76 -9.79
CA GLU A 200 17.32 10.35 -9.49
C GLU A 200 17.32 11.10 -8.15
N ILE A 201 16.25 11.85 -7.84
CA ILE A 201 16.06 12.45 -6.52
C ILE A 201 16.07 11.36 -5.44
N ARG A 202 15.28 10.30 -5.63
CA ARG A 202 15.23 9.16 -4.70
C ARG A 202 16.62 8.56 -4.48
N GLN A 203 17.35 8.28 -5.56
CA GLN A 203 18.68 7.68 -5.48
C GLN A 203 19.68 8.61 -4.79
N THR A 204 19.63 9.92 -5.06
CA THR A 204 20.53 10.90 -4.43
C THR A 204 20.29 10.97 -2.91
N VAL A 205 19.02 10.97 -2.47
CA VAL A 205 18.68 10.91 -1.04
C VAL A 205 19.21 9.62 -0.41
N SER A 206 19.02 8.48 -1.07
CA SER A 206 19.49 7.18 -0.61
C SER A 206 21.01 7.10 -0.44
N ASP A 207 21.73 7.61 -1.43
CA ASP A 207 23.19 7.60 -1.43
C ASP A 207 23.74 8.48 -0.31
N LEU A 208 23.19 9.68 -0.11
CA LEU A 208 23.55 10.55 1.02
C LEU A 208 23.21 9.90 2.37
N ASN A 209 22.02 9.32 2.51
CA ASN A 209 21.62 8.62 3.73
C ASN A 209 22.60 7.50 4.11
N LYS A 210 23.03 6.69 3.12
CA LYS A 210 24.06 5.65 3.32
C LYS A 210 25.43 6.23 3.65
N ALA A 211 25.88 7.23 2.91
CA ALA A 211 27.20 7.86 3.11
C ALA A 211 27.34 8.56 4.47
N HIS A 212 26.21 8.93 5.10
CA HIS A 212 26.19 9.65 6.36
C HIS A 212 25.60 8.85 7.54
N GLY A 213 25.15 7.61 7.32
CA GLY A 213 24.64 6.74 8.39
C GLY A 213 23.23 7.11 8.88
N ILE A 214 22.43 7.79 8.07
CA ILE A 214 21.12 8.33 8.42
C ILE A 214 20.04 7.50 7.71
N ASN A 215 18.95 7.15 8.41
CA ASN A 215 17.80 6.42 7.85
C ASN A 215 18.19 5.14 7.09
N LEU A 216 19.18 4.36 7.52
CA LEU A 216 19.72 3.22 6.76
C LEU A 216 18.72 2.08 6.46
N ASP A 217 17.62 2.03 7.19
CA ASP A 217 16.50 1.11 7.06
C ASP A 217 15.40 1.63 6.12
N TYR A 218 15.41 2.93 5.84
CA TYR A 218 14.54 3.64 4.90
C TYR A 218 15.34 4.74 4.18
N SER A 219 16.41 4.34 3.50
CA SER A 219 17.38 5.26 2.89
C SER A 219 16.77 6.20 1.86
N TYR A 220 15.67 5.83 1.21
CA TYR A 220 14.94 6.74 0.33
C TYR A 220 14.15 7.84 1.06
N ASN A 221 14.09 7.82 2.40
CA ASN A 221 13.33 8.80 3.15
C ASN A 221 14.13 10.09 3.38
N LEU A 222 13.45 11.21 3.17
CA LEU A 222 13.90 12.53 3.55
C LEU A 222 13.04 13.05 4.70
N THR A 223 13.68 13.66 5.69
CA THR A 223 13.02 14.28 6.84
C THR A 223 13.03 15.79 6.67
N LEU A 224 11.85 16.38 6.49
CA LEU A 224 11.71 17.83 6.49
C LEU A 224 11.88 18.40 7.90
N LYS A 225 12.31 19.66 7.97
CA LYS A 225 12.30 20.46 9.20
C LYS A 225 10.87 20.51 9.77
N GLY A 226 10.72 20.10 11.02
CA GLY A 226 9.41 19.82 11.64
C GLY A 226 9.10 18.32 11.81
N GLY A 227 10.02 17.43 11.46
CA GLY A 227 9.95 15.99 11.76
C GLY A 227 9.12 15.16 10.79
N VAL A 228 8.65 15.76 9.69
CA VAL A 228 7.89 15.04 8.66
C VAL A 228 8.86 14.21 7.82
N THR A 229 8.81 12.89 7.99
CA THR A 229 9.63 11.95 7.23
C THR A 229 8.78 11.27 6.16
N LYS A 230 9.19 11.37 4.90
CA LYS A 230 8.53 10.72 3.75
C LYS A 230 9.55 10.15 2.77
N GLU A 231 9.12 9.14 2.02
CA GLU A 231 9.87 8.64 0.87
C GLU A 231 10.04 9.78 -0.16
N ALA A 232 11.25 9.96 -0.69
CA ALA A 232 11.63 11.12 -1.49
C ALA A 232 10.80 11.30 -2.77
N GLY A 233 10.36 10.21 -3.42
CA GLY A 233 9.47 10.26 -4.58
C GLY A 233 8.06 10.76 -4.23
N ALA A 234 7.49 10.26 -3.13
CA ALA A 234 6.21 10.78 -2.61
C ALA A 234 6.32 12.25 -2.18
N LEU A 235 7.41 12.61 -1.49
CA LEU A 235 7.68 13.98 -1.06
C LEU A 235 7.87 14.93 -2.25
N THR A 236 8.51 14.46 -3.33
CA THR A 236 8.64 15.22 -4.58
C THR A 236 7.29 15.66 -5.12
N LYS A 237 6.30 14.75 -5.14
CA LYS A 237 4.93 15.09 -5.56
C LYS A 237 4.30 16.14 -4.64
N ASP A 238 4.47 16.02 -3.32
CA ASP A 238 3.94 17.00 -2.37
C ASP A 238 4.58 18.39 -2.56
N ILE A 239 5.90 18.45 -2.76
CA ILE A 239 6.64 19.70 -3.02
C ILE A 239 6.12 20.37 -4.29
N LEU A 240 5.93 19.62 -5.38
CA LEU A 240 5.42 20.14 -6.65
C LEU A 240 3.97 20.61 -6.55
N ASN A 241 3.12 19.86 -5.84
CA ASN A 241 1.73 20.24 -5.60
C ASN A 241 1.63 21.51 -4.74
N TYR A 242 2.51 21.66 -3.74
CA TYR A 242 2.57 22.85 -2.89
C TYR A 242 3.08 24.05 -3.66
N SER A 243 4.15 23.88 -4.44
CA SER A 243 4.79 24.97 -5.16
C SER A 243 3.94 25.49 -6.32
N GLY A 244 3.26 24.59 -7.05
CA GLY A 244 2.33 24.94 -8.13
C GLY A 244 1.08 25.71 -7.68
N ASP A 245 0.79 25.72 -6.37
CA ASP A 245 -0.41 26.34 -5.81
C ASP A 245 -0.07 27.49 -4.86
N VAL A 246 0.82 27.27 -3.90
CA VAL A 246 1.17 28.22 -2.85
C VAL A 246 2.33 29.12 -3.30
N VAL A 247 3.47 28.54 -3.67
CA VAL A 247 4.67 29.32 -4.03
C VAL A 247 4.39 30.23 -5.23
N ASP A 248 3.75 29.71 -6.27
CA ASP A 248 3.39 30.52 -7.45
C ASP A 248 2.44 31.67 -7.12
N LYS A 249 1.49 31.48 -6.18
CA LYS A 249 0.56 32.54 -5.75
C LYS A 249 1.24 33.59 -4.87
N VAL A 250 2.19 33.18 -4.03
CA VAL A 250 3.01 34.11 -3.24
C VAL A 250 3.94 34.91 -4.15
N ALA A 251 4.61 34.27 -5.11
CA ALA A 251 5.46 34.97 -6.09
C ALA A 251 4.68 36.05 -6.84
N LYS A 252 3.49 35.70 -7.34
CA LYS A 252 2.61 36.65 -8.04
C LYS A 252 2.08 37.76 -7.11
N GLY A 253 1.70 37.41 -5.89
CA GLY A 253 1.13 38.36 -4.92
C GLY A 253 2.15 39.35 -4.34
N LEU A 254 3.45 39.02 -4.39
CA LEU A 254 4.53 39.85 -3.85
C LEU A 254 5.39 40.54 -4.90
N LYS A 255 5.06 40.39 -6.20
CA LYS A 255 5.86 40.94 -7.31
C LYS A 255 6.14 42.45 -7.17
N ASP A 256 5.16 43.20 -6.68
CA ASP A 256 5.25 44.67 -6.53
C ASP A 256 5.47 45.10 -5.06
N SER A 257 5.75 44.15 -4.15
CA SER A 257 5.97 44.46 -2.73
C SER A 257 7.33 45.13 -2.54
N LYS A 258 7.32 46.29 -1.88
CA LYS A 258 8.53 47.00 -1.46
C LYS A 258 9.18 46.39 -0.22
N ASN A 259 8.46 45.55 0.53
CA ASN A 259 8.95 44.89 1.74
C ASN A 259 8.40 43.46 1.85
N ILE A 260 9.01 42.55 1.10
CA ILE A 260 8.64 41.13 1.02
C ILE A 260 8.57 40.47 2.40
N LYS A 261 9.43 40.86 3.35
CA LYS A 261 9.43 40.30 4.70
C LYS A 261 8.18 40.70 5.49
N GLN A 262 7.77 41.97 5.42
CA GLN A 262 6.58 42.47 6.12
C GLN A 262 5.29 41.99 5.46
N ASP A 263 5.24 41.98 4.12
CA ASP A 263 4.02 41.64 3.38
C ASP A 263 3.85 40.12 3.16
N GLY A 264 4.96 39.43 2.96
CA GLY A 264 4.98 38.02 2.54
C GLY A 264 4.57 37.05 3.63
N ILE A 265 4.99 37.26 4.89
CA ILE A 265 4.63 36.36 5.99
C ILE A 265 3.12 36.41 6.29
N PRO A 266 2.47 37.58 6.43
CA PRO A 266 1.02 37.67 6.57
C PRO A 266 0.27 37.09 5.37
N PHE A 267 0.72 37.37 4.14
CA PHE A 267 0.11 36.84 2.92
C PHE A 267 0.18 35.31 2.87
N LEU A 268 1.35 34.73 3.12
CA LEU A 268 1.55 33.28 3.18
C LEU A 268 0.71 32.64 4.30
N ASN A 269 0.63 33.26 5.49
CA ASN A 269 -0.21 32.75 6.59
C ASN A 269 -1.70 32.71 6.20
N LYS A 270 -2.19 33.77 5.55
CA LYS A 270 -3.58 33.83 5.07
C LYS A 270 -3.84 32.77 4.00
N LEU A 271 -2.90 32.60 3.07
CA LEU A 271 -2.99 31.59 2.02
C LEU A 271 -2.97 30.18 2.60
N HIS A 272 -2.02 29.88 3.51
CA HIS A 272 -1.92 28.61 4.22
C HIS A 272 -3.22 28.28 4.96
N LYS A 273 -3.77 29.23 5.73
CA LYS A 273 -5.06 29.04 6.43
C LYS A 273 -6.19 28.69 5.45
N THR A 274 -6.24 29.33 4.29
CA THR A 274 -7.20 28.98 3.23
C THR A 274 -6.96 27.58 2.67
N LYS A 275 -5.70 27.16 2.47
CA LYS A 275 -5.37 25.80 1.98
C LYS A 275 -5.72 24.71 2.98
N ILE A 276 -5.47 24.94 4.27
CA ILE A 276 -5.89 24.06 5.35
C ILE A 276 -7.42 23.93 5.38
N LYS A 277 -8.16 25.03 5.23
CA LYS A 277 -9.63 25.00 5.15
C LYS A 277 -10.11 24.21 3.92
N ASN A 278 -9.55 24.48 2.74
CA ASN A 278 -9.88 23.78 1.51
C ASN A 278 -9.55 22.28 1.61
N ARG A 279 -8.46 21.93 2.30
CA ARG A 279 -8.09 20.54 2.59
C ARG A 279 -9.15 19.86 3.46
N THR A 280 -9.58 20.51 4.54
CA THR A 280 -10.65 20.01 5.42
C THR A 280 -11.95 19.82 4.65
N LEU A 281 -12.31 20.77 3.80
CA LEU A 281 -13.50 20.66 2.96
C LEU A 281 -13.37 19.50 1.96
N ASN A 282 -12.25 19.36 1.27
CA ASN A 282 -12.01 18.25 0.34
C ASN A 282 -12.11 16.90 1.06
N LEU A 283 -11.50 16.76 2.25
CA LEU A 283 -11.61 15.55 3.06
C LEU A 283 -13.05 15.25 3.48
N ALA A 284 -13.79 16.25 3.97
CA ALA A 284 -15.17 16.09 4.38
C ALA A 284 -16.07 15.68 3.21
N LEU A 285 -15.96 16.36 2.07
CA LEU A 285 -16.73 16.05 0.85
C LEU A 285 -16.37 14.68 0.30
N THR A 286 -15.08 14.35 0.23
CA THR A 286 -14.61 13.03 -0.19
C THR A 286 -15.16 11.95 0.71
N PHE A 287 -15.12 12.15 2.03
CA PHE A 287 -15.65 11.20 3.00
C PHE A 287 -17.15 10.98 2.82
N VAL A 288 -17.94 12.06 2.78
CA VAL A 288 -19.40 12.01 2.58
C VAL A 288 -19.75 11.38 1.24
N ALA A 289 -19.08 11.76 0.16
CA ALA A 289 -19.32 11.21 -1.17
C ALA A 289 -18.98 9.72 -1.24
N THR A 290 -17.89 9.30 -0.60
CA THR A 290 -17.50 7.88 -0.54
C THR A 290 -18.55 7.08 0.23
N VAL A 291 -18.99 7.55 1.41
CA VAL A 291 -20.06 6.92 2.18
C VAL A 291 -21.37 6.85 1.37
N ALA A 292 -21.79 7.97 0.77
CA ALA A 292 -23.01 8.03 -0.03
C ALA A 292 -22.94 7.06 -1.22
N SER A 293 -21.81 7.01 -1.92
CA SER A 293 -21.62 6.07 -3.04
C SER A 293 -21.78 4.62 -2.59
N ILE A 294 -21.17 4.23 -1.46
CA ILE A 294 -21.25 2.88 -0.90
C ILE A 294 -22.68 2.54 -0.48
N VAL A 295 -23.38 3.47 0.17
CA VAL A 295 -24.76 3.27 0.66
C VAL A 295 -25.76 3.05 -0.48
N VAL A 296 -25.50 3.61 -1.67
CA VAL A 296 -26.36 3.42 -2.84
C VAL A 296 -26.15 2.05 -3.50
N ILE A 297 -24.96 1.44 -3.39
CA ILE A 297 -24.61 0.19 -4.08
C ILE A 297 -25.64 -0.95 -3.88
N PRO A 298 -26.17 -1.23 -2.68
CA PRO A 298 -27.21 -2.25 -2.54
C PRO A 298 -28.46 -2.02 -3.39
N SER A 299 -28.85 -0.77 -3.61
CA SER A 299 -29.97 -0.47 -4.51
C SER A 299 -29.65 -0.71 -5.99
N ILE A 300 -28.37 -0.73 -6.37
CA ILE A 300 -27.95 -0.98 -7.76
C ILE A 300 -27.98 -2.49 -8.08
N TYR A 301 -27.55 -3.33 -7.12
CA TYR A 301 -27.51 -4.78 -7.34
C TYR A 301 -28.79 -5.50 -6.91
N THR A 302 -29.56 -4.99 -5.95
CA THR A 302 -30.82 -5.62 -5.52
C THR A 302 -31.91 -5.36 -6.56
N ARG A 303 -31.96 -6.23 -7.58
CA ARG A 303 -32.88 -6.09 -8.73
C ARG A 303 -34.17 -6.89 -8.56
N TYR A 304 -34.18 -7.85 -7.63
CA TYR A 304 -35.32 -8.76 -7.44
C TYR A 304 -35.99 -8.57 -6.08
N LYS A 305 -37.32 -8.67 -6.03
CA LYS A 305 -38.11 -8.52 -4.78
C LYS A 305 -37.79 -9.59 -3.73
N LYS A 306 -37.57 -10.83 -4.16
CA LYS A 306 -37.19 -11.95 -3.30
C LYS A 306 -35.69 -12.19 -3.36
N PHE A 307 -35.11 -12.61 -2.24
CA PHE A 307 -33.70 -12.96 -2.16
C PHE A 307 -33.37 -14.15 -3.06
N PRO A 308 -32.53 -13.99 -4.12
CA PRO A 308 -32.27 -15.07 -5.07
C PRO A 308 -31.42 -16.20 -4.50
N GLY A 309 -30.86 -16.03 -3.29
CA GLY A 309 -30.11 -17.08 -2.61
C GLY A 309 -30.96 -18.29 -2.19
N VAL A 310 -32.27 -18.10 -2.01
CA VAL A 310 -33.19 -19.19 -1.64
C VAL A 310 -33.94 -19.77 -2.86
N ALA A 311 -33.59 -19.31 -4.07
CA ALA A 311 -34.17 -19.83 -5.31
C ALA A 311 -33.96 -21.35 -5.42
N GLY A 312 -35.01 -22.10 -5.77
CA GLY A 312 -35.01 -23.56 -5.83
C GLY A 312 -35.14 -24.27 -4.48
N LEU A 313 -35.12 -23.54 -3.35
CA LEU A 313 -35.29 -24.10 -1.99
C LEU A 313 -36.65 -23.77 -1.36
N THR A 314 -37.38 -22.81 -1.93
CA THR A 314 -38.74 -22.43 -1.53
C THR A 314 -39.75 -22.72 -2.63
N PRO A 315 -41.04 -22.98 -2.28
CA PRO A 315 -42.11 -23.26 -3.27
C PRO A 315 -42.36 -22.10 -4.24
N ASP A 316 -41.92 -20.90 -3.87
CA ASP A 316 -42.12 -19.64 -4.58
C ASP A 316 -41.23 -19.43 -5.81
N TYR A 317 -40.32 -20.38 -6.10
CA TYR A 317 -39.45 -20.36 -7.27
C TYR A 317 -39.79 -21.56 -8.16
N PRO A 318 -40.69 -21.42 -9.15
CA PRO A 318 -40.82 -22.45 -10.16
C PRO A 318 -39.46 -22.60 -10.87
N ALA A 319 -39.04 -23.85 -11.09
CA ALA A 319 -37.97 -24.16 -12.03
C ALA A 319 -38.38 -23.57 -13.38
N ALA A 320 -37.72 -22.50 -13.81
CA ALA A 320 -38.25 -21.70 -14.90
C ALA A 320 -37.80 -22.23 -16.26
N ALA A 321 -38.75 -22.28 -17.19
CA ALA A 321 -38.51 -22.32 -18.62
C ALA A 321 -37.47 -21.26 -19.05
N PRO A 322 -36.67 -21.56 -20.10
CA PRO A 322 -35.55 -20.71 -20.51
C PRO A 322 -36.06 -19.35 -21.01
N LEU A 323 -35.51 -18.27 -20.46
CA LEU A 323 -35.81 -16.91 -20.92
C LEU A 323 -34.71 -16.39 -21.86
N GLN A 324 -35.18 -15.93 -23.02
CA GLN A 324 -34.44 -15.33 -24.12
C GLN A 324 -33.61 -14.12 -23.67
N ALA A 325 -32.45 -13.96 -24.31
CA ALA A 325 -31.55 -12.84 -24.12
C ALA A 325 -32.22 -11.50 -24.48
N SER A 326 -32.33 -10.58 -23.54
CA SER A 326 -32.73 -9.21 -23.80
C SER A 326 -31.51 -8.30 -24.02
N SER A 327 -31.37 -7.92 -25.30
CA SER A 327 -30.83 -6.70 -25.91
C SER A 327 -29.95 -5.72 -25.12
N ALA A 328 -28.89 -5.31 -25.83
CA ALA A 328 -27.89 -4.28 -25.59
C ALA A 328 -28.33 -3.01 -24.82
N LEU A 329 -27.42 -2.52 -23.97
CA LEU A 329 -27.45 -1.17 -23.41
C LEU A 329 -27.46 -0.11 -24.52
N SER A 330 -28.53 0.69 -24.60
CA SER A 330 -28.50 2.00 -25.25
C SER A 330 -28.52 3.08 -24.16
N PHE A 331 -27.42 3.81 -23.99
CA PHE A 331 -27.41 5.04 -23.19
C PHE A 331 -28.07 6.16 -23.99
N LYS A 332 -29.25 6.59 -23.54
CA LYS A 332 -29.89 7.81 -24.05
C LYS A 332 -29.16 9.01 -23.46
N LYS A 333 -28.46 9.76 -24.30
CA LYS A 333 -27.81 11.03 -23.98
C LYS A 333 -28.89 12.10 -23.92
N GLU A 334 -29.24 12.57 -22.72
CA GLU A 334 -30.01 13.81 -22.58
C GLU A 334 -29.06 15.00 -22.71
N SER A 335 -29.23 15.74 -23.80
CA SER A 335 -28.67 17.07 -24.02
C SER A 335 -29.57 18.10 -23.34
N SER A 336 -29.06 18.83 -22.36
CA SER A 336 -29.63 20.12 -21.97
C SER A 336 -28.64 21.22 -22.34
N ASP A 337 -28.88 21.84 -23.49
CA ASP A 337 -28.32 23.15 -23.80
C ASP A 337 -28.94 24.19 -22.88
N SER A 338 -28.10 24.88 -22.12
CA SER A 338 -28.37 26.28 -21.77
C SER A 338 -27.05 27.00 -21.62
N ALA A 339 -26.72 27.75 -22.67
CA ALA A 339 -25.67 28.75 -22.63
C ALA A 339 -26.03 29.84 -21.61
N ARG A 340 -25.13 30.14 -20.66
CA ARG A 340 -24.98 31.49 -20.08
C ARG A 340 -23.63 31.65 -19.37
N LYS A 341 -22.81 32.50 -20.01
CA LYS A 341 -21.79 33.45 -19.53
C LYS A 341 -20.76 32.99 -18.48
N ASN A 342 -19.51 32.99 -18.94
CA ASN A 342 -18.28 33.14 -18.17
C ASN A 342 -18.43 34.18 -17.06
N ASP A 343 -18.29 33.72 -15.81
CA ASP A 343 -17.58 34.49 -14.81
C ASP A 343 -16.72 33.55 -13.95
N ASN A 344 -15.50 34.01 -13.67
CA ASN A 344 -14.41 33.23 -13.13
C ASN A 344 -14.58 32.98 -11.63
N SER A 345 -14.30 31.74 -11.22
CA SER A 345 -14.09 31.27 -9.84
C SER A 345 -15.35 31.07 -9.00
N PRO A 346 -15.68 29.83 -8.55
CA PRO A 346 -16.67 29.66 -7.49
C PRO A 346 -16.12 30.26 -6.19
N ALA A 347 -16.66 31.42 -5.81
CA ALA A 347 -16.38 32.10 -4.57
C ALA A 347 -17.07 31.39 -3.39
N PHE A 348 -16.45 30.33 -2.87
CA PHE A 348 -16.82 29.80 -1.55
C PHE A 348 -16.23 30.71 -0.46
N LYS A 349 -16.96 31.77 -0.12
CA LYS A 349 -16.69 32.59 1.06
C LYS A 349 -17.35 31.96 2.30
N GLY A 350 -16.52 31.54 3.25
CA GLY A 350 -16.72 32.01 4.63
C GLY A 350 -17.49 31.15 5.65
N ALA A 351 -17.74 29.85 5.45
CA ALA A 351 -18.16 29.01 6.59
C ALA A 351 -16.94 28.50 7.37
N ASN A 352 -16.90 28.69 8.70
CA ASN A 352 -16.01 27.91 9.56
C ASN A 352 -16.42 26.45 9.42
N VAL A 353 -15.52 25.58 8.96
CA VAL A 353 -15.80 24.15 8.84
C VAL A 353 -15.57 23.51 10.22
N PRO A 354 -16.62 23.16 10.99
CA PRO A 354 -16.44 22.41 12.23
C PRO A 354 -15.78 21.05 11.94
N GLY A 355 -14.87 20.62 12.81
CA GLY A 355 -14.25 19.29 12.74
C GLY A 355 -12.81 19.24 12.21
N GLU A 356 -12.11 20.36 12.04
CA GLU A 356 -10.68 20.37 11.62
C GLU A 356 -9.82 19.42 12.47
N GLY A 357 -10.03 19.38 13.80
CA GLY A 357 -9.31 18.48 14.70
C GLY A 357 -9.56 16.99 14.42
N ILE A 358 -10.76 16.62 13.97
CA ILE A 358 -11.12 15.24 13.60
C ILE A 358 -10.46 14.90 12.25
N PHE A 359 -10.60 15.77 11.25
CA PHE A 359 -10.01 15.54 9.93
C PHE A 359 -8.48 15.55 9.93
N ARG A 360 -7.84 16.31 10.83
CA ARG A 360 -6.38 16.23 11.05
C ARG A 360 -5.92 14.88 11.61
N ARG A 361 -6.74 14.21 12.43
CA ARG A 361 -6.43 12.87 12.97
C ARG A 361 -6.62 11.77 11.93
N TYR A 362 -7.52 11.99 10.97
CA TYR A 362 -7.89 11.03 9.93
C TYR A 362 -7.48 11.46 8.52
N ASP A 363 -6.42 12.25 8.39
CA ASP A 363 -5.95 12.85 7.14
C ASP A 363 -5.39 11.82 6.14
N PHE A 364 -5.75 11.92 4.85
CA PHE A 364 -5.33 10.97 3.81
C PHE A 364 -5.25 11.50 2.38
N ASP A 365 -4.29 11.04 1.59
CA ASP A 365 -4.01 11.55 0.23
C ASP A 365 -4.76 10.80 -0.89
N GLY A 366 -6.04 10.44 -0.69
CA GLY A 366 -6.94 9.75 -1.63
C GLY A 366 -6.53 8.35 -2.09
N VAL A 367 -5.24 8.03 -2.15
CA VAL A 367 -4.70 6.69 -2.44
C VAL A 367 -4.34 5.93 -1.15
N SER A 368 -4.10 6.64 -0.04
CA SER A 368 -3.76 6.06 1.26
C SER A 368 -4.80 6.38 2.33
N VAL A 369 -6.01 5.80 2.22
CA VAL A 369 -7.06 5.93 3.25
C VAL A 369 -6.59 5.31 4.57
N PRO A 370 -6.71 5.99 5.73
CA PRO A 370 -6.24 5.49 7.01
C PRO A 370 -7.20 4.40 7.49
N ARG A 371 -6.67 3.41 8.22
CA ARG A 371 -7.47 2.26 8.67
C ARG A 371 -8.75 2.62 9.42
N PRO A 372 -8.80 3.63 10.31
CA PRO A 372 -10.06 4.03 10.94
C PRO A 372 -11.11 4.51 9.94
N VAL A 373 -10.72 5.27 8.92
CA VAL A 373 -11.64 5.73 7.87
C VAL A 373 -12.10 4.54 7.02
N LEU A 374 -11.18 3.63 6.68
CA LEU A 374 -11.52 2.40 5.98
C LEU A 374 -12.48 1.53 6.81
N ALA A 375 -12.31 1.47 8.13
CA ALA A 375 -13.22 0.78 9.03
C ALA A 375 -14.62 1.42 9.00
N VAL A 376 -14.72 2.76 8.98
CA VAL A 376 -16.02 3.44 8.80
C VAL A 376 -16.65 3.12 7.44
N TYR A 377 -15.87 3.09 6.36
CA TYR A 377 -16.38 2.71 5.04
C TYR A 377 -16.87 1.26 5.00
N MET A 378 -16.12 0.33 5.59
CA MET A 378 -16.41 -1.09 5.52
C MET A 378 -17.44 -1.57 6.55
N LEU A 379 -17.29 -1.23 7.83
CA LEU A 379 -18.21 -1.62 8.92
C LEU A 379 -19.45 -0.73 8.97
N GLY A 380 -19.27 0.58 8.80
CA GLY A 380 -20.37 1.55 8.87
C GLY A 380 -21.18 1.56 7.58
N ALA A 381 -20.58 2.08 6.50
CA ALA A 381 -21.31 2.31 5.26
C ALA A 381 -21.64 1.01 4.52
N MET A 382 -20.66 0.15 4.25
CA MET A 382 -20.85 -1.05 3.44
C MET A 382 -21.67 -2.11 4.18
N TYR A 383 -21.21 -2.60 5.33
CA TYR A 383 -21.94 -3.60 6.10
C TYR A 383 -23.30 -3.08 6.58
N GLY A 384 -23.33 -1.87 7.15
CA GLY A 384 -24.59 -1.25 7.61
C GLY A 384 -25.62 -1.11 6.50
N SER A 385 -25.27 -0.53 5.34
CA SER A 385 -26.24 -0.36 4.24
C SER A 385 -26.76 -1.69 3.68
N ARG A 386 -25.91 -2.72 3.61
CA ARG A 386 -26.32 -4.08 3.22
C ARG A 386 -27.33 -4.65 4.20
N MET A 387 -27.08 -4.51 5.51
CA MET A 387 -28.01 -4.98 6.54
C MET A 387 -29.34 -4.22 6.51
N PHE A 388 -29.33 -2.90 6.36
CA PHE A 388 -30.56 -2.10 6.29
C PHE A 388 -31.40 -2.42 5.06
N LYS A 389 -30.76 -2.64 3.90
CA LYS A 389 -31.42 -2.91 2.61
C LYS A 389 -31.67 -4.39 2.32
N ALA A 390 -31.31 -5.28 3.24
CA ALA A 390 -31.61 -6.71 3.12
C ALA A 390 -33.13 -6.94 3.09
N ARG A 391 -33.57 -7.76 2.14
CA ARG A 391 -34.99 -8.03 1.83
C ARG A 391 -35.66 -8.87 2.90
N ASP A 392 -34.93 -9.79 3.51
CA ASP A 392 -35.44 -10.74 4.50
C ASP A 392 -34.36 -11.15 5.52
N ASN A 393 -34.76 -11.96 6.50
CA ASN A 393 -33.87 -12.45 7.55
C ASN A 393 -32.84 -13.46 7.01
N ASP A 394 -33.10 -14.12 5.89
CA ASP A 394 -32.17 -15.05 5.26
C ASP A 394 -31.02 -14.27 4.61
N GLU A 395 -31.32 -13.19 3.88
CA GLU A 395 -30.33 -12.28 3.32
C GLU A 395 -29.52 -11.58 4.43
N ARG A 396 -30.15 -11.12 5.51
CA ARG A 396 -29.45 -10.53 6.68
C ARG A 396 -28.44 -11.50 7.28
N ARG A 397 -28.86 -12.75 7.51
CA ARG A 397 -27.97 -13.79 8.03
C ARG A 397 -26.78 -14.01 7.09
N GLU A 398 -27.04 -14.14 5.79
CA GLU A 398 -25.98 -14.38 4.82
C GLU A 398 -24.97 -13.24 4.77
N ILE A 399 -25.44 -12.00 4.84
CA ILE A 399 -24.58 -10.82 4.94
C ILE A 399 -23.73 -10.90 6.22
N THR A 400 -24.31 -11.19 7.38
CA THR A 400 -23.56 -11.29 8.65
C THR A 400 -22.50 -12.41 8.63
N ILE A 401 -22.87 -13.63 8.22
CA ILE A 401 -21.95 -14.79 8.19
C ILE A 401 -20.77 -14.55 7.23
N ARG A 402 -20.98 -13.78 6.17
CA ARG A 402 -19.94 -13.47 5.19
C ARG A 402 -19.11 -12.24 5.58
N ASP A 403 -19.77 -11.12 5.87
CA ASP A 403 -19.12 -9.82 6.01
C ASP A 403 -18.40 -9.70 7.36
N VAL A 404 -18.96 -10.21 8.47
CA VAL A 404 -18.30 -10.08 9.78
C VAL A 404 -16.95 -10.82 9.80
N PRO A 405 -16.86 -12.12 9.44
CA PRO A 405 -15.56 -12.79 9.37
C PRO A 405 -14.62 -12.16 8.34
N GLY A 406 -15.16 -11.65 7.22
CA GLY A 406 -14.35 -10.98 6.20
C GLY A 406 -13.71 -9.67 6.67
N LEU A 407 -14.46 -8.89 7.43
CA LEU A 407 -13.99 -7.66 8.04
C LEU A 407 -12.97 -7.96 9.14
N THR A 408 -13.24 -8.94 10.01
CA THR A 408 -12.28 -9.39 11.02
C THR A 408 -10.98 -9.88 10.40
N ALA A 409 -11.06 -10.67 9.31
CA ALA A 409 -9.88 -11.16 8.61
C ALA A 409 -9.04 -10.00 8.03
N THR A 410 -9.70 -9.02 7.41
CA THR A 410 -9.05 -7.87 6.76
C THR A 410 -8.36 -6.95 7.77
N PHE A 411 -9.03 -6.59 8.86
CA PHE A 411 -8.51 -5.63 9.83
C PHE A 411 -7.56 -6.23 10.87
N ALA A 412 -7.75 -7.50 11.23
CA ALA A 412 -6.98 -8.15 12.30
C ALA A 412 -6.09 -9.29 11.78
N ALA A 413 -6.68 -10.32 11.18
CA ALA A 413 -5.95 -11.57 10.91
C ALA A 413 -4.82 -11.39 9.88
N VAL A 414 -5.10 -10.75 8.73
CA VAL A 414 -4.12 -10.60 7.63
C VAL A 414 -2.88 -9.82 8.07
N PRO A 415 -2.98 -8.62 8.70
CA PRO A 415 -1.81 -7.90 9.18
C PRO A 415 -0.98 -8.72 10.19
N VAL A 416 -1.63 -9.43 11.11
CA VAL A 416 -0.97 -10.24 12.14
C VAL A 416 -0.23 -11.41 11.51
N LEU A 417 -0.89 -12.15 10.60
CA LEU A 417 -0.28 -13.29 9.91
C LEU A 417 0.89 -12.86 9.04
N ARG A 418 0.77 -11.73 8.33
CA ARG A 418 1.86 -11.15 7.52
C ARG A 418 3.07 -10.83 8.40
N ASN A 419 2.85 -10.16 9.53
CA ASN A 419 3.91 -9.78 10.46
C ASN A 419 4.54 -11.01 11.14
N ALA A 420 3.73 -11.95 11.64
CA ALA A 420 4.21 -13.17 12.27
C ALA A 420 5.05 -14.01 11.30
N SER A 421 4.58 -14.16 10.06
CA SER A 421 5.29 -14.89 9.01
C SER A 421 6.61 -14.23 8.64
N ALA A 422 6.64 -12.89 8.49
CA ALA A 422 7.86 -12.16 8.23
C ALA A 422 8.87 -12.30 9.38
N ILE A 423 8.44 -12.21 10.65
CA ILE A 423 9.30 -12.42 11.82
C ILE A 423 9.84 -13.86 11.86
N GLY A 424 8.97 -14.84 11.61
CA GLY A 424 9.35 -16.26 11.55
C GLY A 424 10.40 -16.52 10.48
N LEU A 425 10.20 -15.99 9.27
CA LEU A 425 11.16 -16.10 8.17
C LEU A 425 12.47 -15.37 8.47
N ASN A 426 12.43 -14.19 9.09
CA ASN A 426 13.65 -13.48 9.53
C ASN A 426 14.46 -14.34 10.51
N LYS A 427 13.82 -14.97 11.51
CA LYS A 427 14.50 -15.84 12.47
C LYS A 427 15.07 -17.10 11.81
N LEU A 428 14.30 -17.72 10.92
CA LEU A 428 14.69 -18.95 10.24
C LEU A 428 15.91 -18.71 9.33
N THR A 429 15.83 -17.66 8.50
CA THR A 429 16.81 -17.39 7.43
C THR A 429 17.93 -16.44 7.82
N GLY A 430 17.76 -15.68 8.90
CA GLY A 430 18.69 -14.64 9.33
C GLY A 430 18.60 -13.34 8.52
N ILE A 431 17.75 -13.26 7.49
CA ILE A 431 17.67 -12.11 6.58
C ILE A 431 16.50 -11.22 7.01
N PRO A 432 16.72 -10.00 7.51
CA PRO A 432 15.65 -9.13 7.95
C PRO A 432 14.87 -8.53 6.78
N THR A 433 13.56 -8.84 6.70
CA THR A 433 12.61 -8.18 5.79
C THR A 433 11.65 -7.23 6.51
N MET A 434 11.84 -7.05 7.81
CA MET A 434 11.10 -6.11 8.64
C MET A 434 11.92 -5.75 9.88
N LYS A 435 11.55 -4.66 10.56
CA LYS A 435 12.15 -4.28 11.84
C LYS A 435 11.91 -5.35 12.92
N PRO A 436 12.85 -5.50 13.86
CA PRO A 436 12.62 -6.34 15.03
C PRO A 436 11.47 -5.78 15.86
N VAL A 437 10.66 -6.68 16.39
CA VAL A 437 9.55 -6.31 17.27
C VAL A 437 10.04 -6.26 18.71
N LYS A 438 9.74 -5.16 19.41
CA LYS A 438 10.22 -4.91 20.78
C LYS A 438 9.56 -5.78 21.86
N SER A 439 8.41 -6.40 21.59
CA SER A 439 7.71 -7.28 22.52
C SER A 439 7.00 -8.43 21.79
N PRO A 440 6.74 -9.59 22.44
CA PRO A 440 5.97 -10.68 21.83
C PRO A 440 4.59 -10.24 21.33
N LEU A 441 3.95 -9.30 22.01
CA LEU A 441 2.66 -8.72 21.60
C LEU A 441 2.78 -7.73 20.44
N GLY A 442 3.98 -7.25 20.12
CA GLY A 442 4.18 -6.32 19.02
C GLY A 442 3.93 -6.94 17.64
N VAL A 443 3.74 -8.27 17.54
CA VAL A 443 3.23 -8.92 16.32
C VAL A 443 1.82 -8.40 15.97
N PHE A 444 1.03 -8.05 16.99
CA PHE A 444 -0.29 -7.44 16.85
C PHE A 444 -0.25 -5.94 16.57
N SER A 445 0.94 -5.31 16.61
CA SER A 445 1.06 -3.90 16.30
C SER A 445 0.87 -3.66 14.81
N PHE A 446 -0.16 -2.89 14.49
CA PHE A 446 -0.47 -2.46 13.14
C PHE A 446 0.53 -1.45 12.55
N ASN A 447 1.43 -0.92 13.38
CA ASN A 447 2.51 -0.02 12.96
C ASN A 447 3.74 -0.78 12.44
N ASN A 448 3.85 -2.07 12.75
CA ASN A 448 4.90 -2.92 12.21
C ASN A 448 4.47 -3.35 10.80
N LYS A 449 5.32 -3.07 9.82
CA LYS A 449 5.14 -3.48 8.44
C LYS A 449 6.45 -4.02 7.86
N PRO A 450 6.39 -5.01 6.96
CA PRO A 450 7.53 -5.38 6.15
C PRO A 450 8.11 -4.20 5.37
N PHE A 451 9.40 -4.26 5.09
CA PHE A 451 10.07 -3.30 4.20
C PHE A 451 9.51 -3.42 2.77
N SER A 452 9.42 -2.31 2.03
CA SER A 452 9.08 -2.35 0.60
C SER A 452 10.18 -3.07 -0.19
N PHE A 453 9.89 -3.51 -1.41
CA PHE A 453 10.91 -4.07 -2.31
C PHE A 453 12.02 -3.07 -2.61
N ASP A 454 11.70 -1.78 -2.70
CA ASP A 454 12.70 -0.73 -2.89
C ASP A 454 13.64 -0.66 -1.68
N ASN A 455 13.10 -0.70 -0.45
CA ASN A 455 13.94 -0.73 0.76
C ASN A 455 14.77 -2.02 0.84
N ILE A 456 14.20 -3.19 0.48
CA ILE A 456 14.96 -4.45 0.41
C ILE A 456 16.09 -4.32 -0.61
N GLY A 457 15.79 -3.83 -1.81
CA GLY A 457 16.77 -3.62 -2.86
C GLY A 457 17.90 -2.70 -2.40
N ASP A 458 17.57 -1.66 -1.64
CA ASP A 458 18.58 -0.72 -1.18
C ASP A 458 19.36 -1.23 0.05
N ILE A 459 18.72 -1.85 1.04
CA ILE A 459 19.42 -2.46 2.20
C ILE A 459 20.44 -3.51 1.75
N TYR A 460 20.10 -4.32 0.74
CA TYR A 460 20.92 -5.44 0.29
C TYR A 460 21.69 -5.16 -1.00
N SER A 461 21.82 -3.89 -1.43
CA SER A 461 22.70 -3.51 -2.54
C SER A 461 23.43 -2.18 -2.34
N GLY A 462 24.47 -1.94 -3.14
CA GLY A 462 25.30 -0.73 -3.03
C GLY A 462 25.93 -0.58 -1.64
N VAL A 463 26.52 -1.67 -1.13
CA VAL A 463 27.13 -1.74 0.20
C VAL A 463 28.36 -0.83 0.30
N SER A 464 29.09 -0.61 -0.78
CA SER A 464 30.19 0.36 -0.85
C SER A 464 29.77 1.81 -0.63
N LYS A 465 28.48 2.14 -0.79
CA LYS A 465 27.96 3.49 -0.54
C LYS A 465 27.76 3.80 0.94
N TYR A 466 27.80 2.79 1.80
CA TYR A 466 27.78 3.02 3.24
C TYR A 466 29.08 3.71 3.67
N ARG A 467 29.00 4.58 4.66
CA ARG A 467 30.13 5.35 5.20
C ARG A 467 31.42 4.52 5.36
N ASN A 468 31.34 3.40 6.08
CA ASN A 468 32.47 2.46 6.27
C ASN A 468 32.27 1.17 5.45
N GLY A 469 31.58 1.29 4.31
CA GLY A 469 31.26 0.18 3.42
C GLY A 469 30.57 -0.99 4.13
N ILE A 470 31.13 -2.18 3.96
CA ILE A 470 30.55 -3.42 4.49
C ILE A 470 30.43 -3.45 6.02
N VAL A 471 31.28 -2.71 6.75
CA VAL A 471 31.26 -2.68 8.22
C VAL A 471 29.95 -2.10 8.72
N ASP A 472 29.58 -0.91 8.24
CA ASP A 472 28.32 -0.26 8.63
C ASP A 472 27.11 -1.05 8.13
N TRP A 473 27.24 -1.71 6.98
CA TRP A 473 26.19 -2.57 6.46
C TRP A 473 25.94 -3.79 7.36
N VAL A 474 26.98 -4.52 7.80
CA VAL A 474 26.80 -5.67 8.71
C VAL A 474 26.25 -5.22 10.06
N GLU A 475 26.64 -4.04 10.55
CA GLU A 475 26.06 -3.45 11.75
C GLU A 475 24.57 -3.13 11.57
N ASN A 476 24.20 -2.55 10.41
CA ASN A 476 22.81 -2.25 10.10
C ASN A 476 21.96 -3.53 10.02
N VAL A 477 22.43 -4.57 9.32
CA VAL A 477 21.73 -5.87 9.24
C VAL A 477 21.57 -6.49 10.63
N SER A 478 22.59 -6.41 11.49
CA SER A 478 22.52 -6.88 12.87
C SER A 478 21.51 -6.07 13.70
N LYS A 479 21.50 -4.73 13.58
CA LYS A 479 20.52 -3.84 14.24
C LYS A 479 19.08 -4.13 13.81
N LEU A 480 18.89 -4.58 12.56
CA LEU A 480 17.59 -5.03 12.04
C LEU A 480 17.19 -6.43 12.53
N GLY A 481 17.98 -7.06 13.40
CA GLY A 481 17.71 -8.40 13.94
C GLY A 481 18.12 -9.54 13.00
N GLY A 482 18.95 -9.27 12.00
CA GLY A 482 19.49 -10.29 11.12
C GLY A 482 20.55 -11.16 11.80
N ASN A 483 20.70 -12.40 11.34
CA ASN A 483 21.83 -13.25 11.66
C ASN A 483 22.83 -13.20 10.50
N LEU A 484 24.01 -12.65 10.75
CA LEU A 484 25.03 -12.41 9.72
C LEU A 484 25.59 -13.71 9.17
N GLY A 485 25.81 -14.71 10.03
CA GLY A 485 26.28 -16.04 9.61
C GLY A 485 25.36 -16.68 8.57
N LYS A 486 24.04 -16.67 8.83
CA LYS A 486 23.04 -17.19 7.89
C LYS A 486 22.89 -16.31 6.64
N SER A 487 22.88 -14.99 6.81
CA SER A 487 22.69 -14.04 5.69
C SER A 487 23.84 -14.11 4.69
N LEU A 488 25.07 -14.08 5.18
CA LEU A 488 26.27 -14.14 4.34
C LEU A 488 26.45 -15.51 3.68
N ASN A 489 25.86 -16.57 4.25
CA ASN A 489 25.93 -17.93 3.67
C ASN A 489 25.10 -18.08 2.37
N VAL A 490 24.32 -17.06 2.00
CA VAL A 490 23.56 -17.00 0.74
C VAL A 490 24.41 -16.52 -0.44
N LEU A 491 25.57 -15.92 -0.17
CA LEU A 491 26.46 -15.38 -1.19
C LEU A 491 27.03 -16.47 -2.13
N THR A 492 27.65 -16.06 -3.23
CA THR A 492 28.33 -16.98 -4.14
C THR A 492 29.47 -17.74 -3.45
N ASP A 493 29.83 -18.91 -3.97
CA ASP A 493 30.94 -19.70 -3.41
C ASP A 493 32.26 -18.91 -3.43
N LYS A 494 32.48 -18.08 -4.45
CA LYS A 494 33.62 -17.16 -4.50
C LYS A 494 33.65 -16.22 -3.30
N SER A 495 32.53 -15.54 -3.01
CA SER A 495 32.45 -14.59 -1.89
C SER A 495 32.47 -15.30 -0.54
N LYS A 496 31.88 -16.50 -0.42
CA LYS A 496 31.97 -17.32 0.79
C LYS A 496 33.40 -17.79 1.06
N ASN A 497 34.17 -18.14 0.03
CA ASN A 497 35.57 -18.51 0.18
C ASN A 497 36.41 -17.31 0.65
N ALA A 498 36.22 -16.13 0.06
CA ALA A 498 36.85 -14.91 0.54
C ALA A 498 36.44 -14.58 1.98
N LEU A 499 35.17 -14.76 2.32
CA LEU A 499 34.65 -14.54 3.66
C LEU A 499 35.24 -15.50 4.69
N ASN A 500 35.42 -16.78 4.35
CA ASN A 500 36.03 -17.77 5.26
C ASN A 500 37.50 -17.47 5.57
N GLN A 501 38.22 -16.78 4.66
CA GLN A 501 39.58 -16.31 4.94
C GLN A 501 39.61 -15.13 5.90
N ILE A 502 38.55 -14.32 5.94
CA ILE A 502 38.40 -13.18 6.88
C ILE A 502 37.84 -13.67 8.22
N VAL A 503 36.80 -14.51 8.17
CA VAL A 503 36.06 -15.03 9.31
C VAL A 503 35.93 -16.54 9.14
N PRO A 504 36.89 -17.33 9.66
CA PRO A 504 36.80 -18.78 9.63
C PRO A 504 35.49 -19.26 10.28
N ASP A 505 34.81 -20.20 9.61
CA ASP A 505 33.53 -20.75 10.04
C ASP A 505 32.44 -19.69 10.32
N PHE A 506 32.40 -18.60 9.54
CA PHE A 506 31.48 -17.46 9.75
C PHE A 506 30.01 -17.87 9.98
N ALA A 507 29.56 -18.98 9.39
CA ALA A 507 28.19 -19.48 9.54
C ALA A 507 27.83 -19.89 10.98
N LYS A 508 28.82 -20.23 11.81
CA LYS A 508 28.66 -20.62 13.22
C LYS A 508 28.94 -19.46 14.19
N LYS A 509 29.46 -18.34 13.69
CA LYS A 509 29.90 -17.20 14.49
C LYS A 509 28.74 -16.30 14.88
N SER A 510 28.88 -15.66 16.03
CA SER A 510 27.95 -14.61 16.48
C SER A 510 28.08 -13.36 15.61
N ASN A 511 27.03 -12.53 15.59
CA ASN A 511 27.09 -11.26 14.84
C ASN A 511 28.21 -10.35 15.33
N SER A 512 28.45 -10.28 16.64
CA SER A 512 29.50 -9.45 17.24
C SER A 512 30.89 -9.88 16.76
N GLU A 513 31.17 -11.18 16.74
CA GLU A 513 32.44 -11.71 16.23
C GLU A 513 32.62 -11.38 14.75
N ILE A 514 31.58 -11.57 13.93
CA ILE A 514 31.63 -11.24 12.51
C ILE A 514 31.93 -9.76 12.31
N ILE A 515 31.18 -8.86 12.98
CA ILE A 515 31.37 -7.40 12.88
C ILE A 515 32.80 -7.00 13.27
N GLU A 516 33.33 -7.57 14.36
CA GLU A 516 34.68 -7.28 14.81
C GLU A 516 35.74 -7.69 13.78
N GLN A 517 35.59 -8.86 13.17
CA GLN A 517 36.52 -9.32 12.13
C GLN A 517 36.43 -8.47 10.87
N PHE A 518 35.23 -8.03 10.48
CA PHE A 518 35.07 -7.07 9.38
C PHE A 518 35.75 -5.73 9.66
N ARG A 519 35.69 -5.23 10.91
CA ARG A 519 36.43 -4.03 11.33
C ARG A 519 37.95 -4.23 11.23
N LYS A 520 38.48 -5.35 11.75
CA LYS A 520 39.90 -5.69 11.65
C LYS A 520 40.36 -5.81 10.20
N ALA A 521 39.58 -6.51 9.36
CA ALA A 521 39.86 -6.68 7.94
C ALA A 521 39.83 -5.36 7.16
N SER A 522 38.97 -4.42 7.54
CA SER A 522 38.91 -3.09 6.90
C SER A 522 40.17 -2.25 7.14
N GLN A 523 40.89 -2.53 8.23
CA GLN A 523 42.13 -1.83 8.62
C GLN A 523 43.40 -2.55 8.13
N ASN A 524 43.28 -3.79 7.61
CA ASN A 524 44.41 -4.61 7.17
C ASN A 524 44.50 -4.61 5.63
N GLU A 525 45.59 -4.08 5.07
CA GLU A 525 45.83 -4.00 3.62
C GLU A 525 45.78 -5.37 2.90
N GLU A 526 46.20 -6.45 3.55
CA GLU A 526 46.19 -7.80 2.96
C GLU A 526 44.77 -8.37 2.87
N LEU A 527 43.88 -7.99 3.78
CA LEU A 527 42.50 -8.49 3.85
C LEU A 527 41.52 -7.61 3.07
N LYS A 528 41.89 -6.35 2.75
CA LYS A 528 41.07 -5.44 1.94
C LYS A 528 40.65 -6.01 0.57
N PRO A 529 41.51 -6.70 -0.20
CA PRO A 529 41.11 -7.34 -1.45
C PRO A 529 40.01 -8.39 -1.27
N LEU A 530 40.08 -9.19 -0.20
CA LEU A 530 39.06 -10.19 0.14
C LEU A 530 37.74 -9.51 0.52
N LEU A 531 37.83 -8.45 1.33
CA LEU A 531 36.68 -7.65 1.73
C LEU A 531 36.00 -7.01 0.50
N LYS A 532 36.80 -6.45 -0.42
CA LYS A 532 36.33 -5.89 -1.70
C LYS A 532 35.67 -6.95 -2.58
N ALA A 533 36.15 -8.20 -2.57
CA ALA A 533 35.51 -9.28 -3.31
C ALA A 533 34.08 -9.53 -2.79
N VAL A 534 33.90 -9.61 -1.46
CA VAL A 534 32.58 -9.75 -0.83
C VAL A 534 31.70 -8.54 -1.11
N THR A 535 32.23 -7.32 -0.92
CA THR A 535 31.50 -6.07 -1.20
C THR A 535 31.09 -5.97 -2.66
N SER A 536 31.92 -6.41 -3.62
CA SER A 536 31.60 -6.34 -5.05
C SER A 536 30.41 -7.20 -5.47
N GLU A 537 30.15 -8.31 -4.76
CA GLU A 537 28.91 -9.07 -4.96
C GLU A 537 27.72 -8.29 -4.39
N LEU A 538 27.85 -7.81 -3.15
CA LEU A 538 26.80 -7.09 -2.46
C LEU A 538 26.46 -5.75 -3.13
N ASP A 539 27.38 -5.12 -3.85
CA ASP A 539 27.13 -3.88 -4.58
C ASP A 539 26.18 -4.05 -5.76
N LYS A 540 26.13 -5.25 -6.34
CA LYS A 540 25.33 -5.51 -7.54
C LYS A 540 23.85 -5.51 -7.21
N LYS A 541 23.07 -4.74 -7.96
CA LYS A 541 21.60 -4.90 -7.98
C LYS A 541 21.27 -6.33 -8.45
N GLY A 542 20.38 -7.01 -7.73
CA GLY A 542 19.98 -8.38 -8.03
C GLY A 542 21.01 -9.45 -7.63
N ASN A 543 21.92 -9.15 -6.70
CA ASN A 543 22.80 -10.15 -6.09
C ASN A 543 21.99 -11.26 -5.37
N ARG A 544 22.66 -12.36 -5.00
CA ARG A 544 21.99 -13.54 -4.43
C ARG A 544 21.27 -13.24 -3.12
N LEU A 545 21.88 -12.45 -2.24
CA LEU A 545 21.29 -12.08 -0.96
C LEU A 545 20.05 -11.19 -1.16
N MET A 546 20.14 -10.18 -2.04
CA MET A 546 19.01 -9.32 -2.39
C MET A 546 17.84 -10.12 -2.95
N LYS A 547 18.06 -10.99 -3.96
CA LYS A 547 17.00 -11.83 -4.55
C LYS A 547 16.35 -12.74 -3.51
N ARG A 548 17.15 -13.28 -2.59
CA ARG A 548 16.64 -14.09 -1.48
C ARG A 548 15.79 -13.25 -0.53
N ALA A 549 16.23 -12.04 -0.18
CA ALA A 549 15.46 -11.11 0.66
C ALA A 549 14.14 -10.69 -0.01
N GLU A 550 14.15 -10.38 -1.31
CA GLU A 550 12.93 -10.08 -2.08
C GLU A 550 11.95 -11.27 -2.06
N THR A 551 12.45 -12.50 -2.23
CA THR A 551 11.62 -13.71 -2.13
C THR A 551 11.00 -13.86 -0.74
N LEU A 552 11.80 -13.71 0.31
CA LEU A 552 11.34 -13.83 1.70
C LEU A 552 10.34 -12.73 2.08
N ARG A 553 10.46 -11.55 1.48
CA ARG A 553 9.48 -10.46 1.61
C ARG A 553 8.17 -10.77 0.87
N ALA A 554 8.26 -11.37 -0.31
CA ALA A 554 7.11 -11.68 -1.16
C ALA A 554 6.27 -12.86 -0.64
N LEU A 555 6.91 -13.89 -0.07
CA LEU A 555 6.24 -15.13 0.33
C LEU A 555 5.10 -14.94 1.35
N PRO A 556 5.29 -14.23 2.49
CA PRO A 556 4.21 -13.94 3.42
C PRO A 556 3.05 -13.17 2.79
N GLU A 557 3.37 -12.22 1.91
CA GLU A 557 2.39 -11.38 1.22
C GLU A 557 1.53 -12.22 0.30
N ALA A 558 2.16 -13.03 -0.56
CA ALA A 558 1.48 -13.93 -1.47
C ALA A 558 0.63 -14.95 -0.71
N ALA A 559 1.15 -15.54 0.36
CA ALA A 559 0.41 -16.48 1.20
C ALA A 559 -0.81 -15.82 1.86
N CYS A 560 -0.68 -14.59 2.35
CA CYS A 560 -1.80 -13.84 2.93
C CYS A 560 -2.86 -13.48 1.87
N ILE A 561 -2.43 -13.03 0.68
CA ILE A 561 -3.34 -12.72 -0.42
C ILE A 561 -4.10 -13.97 -0.87
N LEU A 562 -3.40 -15.09 -1.11
CA LEU A 562 -4.01 -16.35 -1.52
C LEU A 562 -4.91 -16.94 -0.43
N GLY A 563 -4.46 -16.89 0.83
CA GLY A 563 -5.22 -17.37 1.97
C GLY A 563 -6.49 -16.56 2.23
N ALA A 564 -6.39 -15.22 2.18
CA ALA A 564 -7.55 -14.33 2.26
C ALA A 564 -8.50 -14.56 1.09
N SER A 565 -7.99 -14.70 -0.13
CA SER A 565 -8.79 -15.01 -1.33
C SER A 565 -9.52 -16.35 -1.19
N ALA A 566 -8.84 -17.39 -0.71
CA ALA A 566 -9.46 -18.69 -0.47
C ALA A 566 -10.52 -18.63 0.64
N LEU A 567 -10.24 -17.94 1.75
CA LEU A 567 -11.19 -17.81 2.85
C LEU A 567 -12.42 -16.98 2.44
N LEU A 568 -12.19 -15.79 1.89
CA LEU A 568 -13.23 -14.78 1.63
C LEU A 568 -13.98 -15.03 0.33
N GLY A 569 -13.30 -15.51 -0.69
CA GLY A 569 -13.86 -15.76 -2.01
C GLY A 569 -14.44 -17.15 -2.18
N TRP A 570 -13.80 -18.16 -1.56
CA TRP A 570 -14.18 -19.56 -1.74
C TRP A 570 -14.93 -20.12 -0.54
N PHE A 571 -14.29 -20.16 0.62
CA PHE A 571 -14.83 -20.87 1.79
C PHE A 571 -16.07 -20.22 2.39
N LEU A 572 -16.04 -18.91 2.69
CA LEU A 572 -17.17 -18.23 3.33
C LEU A 572 -18.45 -18.30 2.48
N PRO A 573 -18.43 -18.00 1.16
CA PRO A 573 -19.62 -18.15 0.32
C PRO A 573 -20.11 -19.60 0.24
N TRP A 574 -19.19 -20.56 0.07
CA TRP A 574 -19.54 -21.98 0.04
C TRP A 574 -20.23 -22.40 1.33
N PHE A 575 -19.64 -22.07 2.48
CA PHE A 575 -20.18 -22.38 3.79
C PHE A 575 -21.59 -21.79 3.96
N ASN A 576 -21.77 -20.54 3.52
CA ASN A 576 -23.06 -19.85 3.60
C ASN A 576 -24.15 -20.52 2.73
N ILE A 577 -23.79 -20.96 1.51
CA ILE A 577 -24.68 -21.71 0.61
C ILE A 577 -25.07 -23.05 1.23
N GLN A 578 -24.09 -23.82 1.75
CA GLN A 578 -24.35 -25.12 2.37
C GLN A 578 -25.20 -24.99 3.64
N TYR A 579 -24.91 -23.99 4.47
CA TYR A 579 -25.68 -23.70 5.67
C TYR A 579 -27.14 -23.36 5.31
N THR A 580 -27.35 -22.51 4.31
CA THR A 580 -28.70 -22.15 3.84
C THR A 580 -29.46 -23.36 3.31
N ARG A 581 -28.82 -24.22 2.49
CA ARG A 581 -29.41 -25.48 2.04
C ARG A 581 -29.84 -26.37 3.20
N LYS A 582 -28.98 -26.55 4.21
CA LYS A 582 -29.30 -27.35 5.39
C LYS A 582 -30.48 -26.79 6.18
N LEU A 583 -30.52 -25.47 6.37
CA LEU A 583 -31.59 -24.77 7.07
C LEU A 583 -32.95 -24.99 6.40
N TYR A 584 -33.02 -24.93 5.07
CA TYR A 584 -34.26 -25.19 4.33
C TYR A 584 -34.62 -26.67 4.26
N LYS A 585 -33.65 -27.59 4.17
CA LYS A 585 -33.93 -29.03 4.33
C LYS A 585 -34.59 -29.33 5.68
N SER A 586 -34.07 -28.76 6.77
CA SER A 586 -34.66 -28.94 8.10
C SER A 586 -36.04 -28.29 8.24
N LYS A 587 -36.26 -27.10 7.69
CA LYS A 587 -37.59 -26.46 7.67
C LYS A 587 -38.62 -27.27 6.88
N ASN A 588 -38.24 -27.78 5.71
CA ASN A 588 -39.13 -28.59 4.86
C ASN A 588 -39.42 -29.96 5.50
N GLN A 589 -38.47 -30.54 6.23
CA GLN A 589 -38.69 -31.76 7.02
C GLN A 589 -39.63 -31.53 8.21
N GLN A 590 -39.48 -30.43 8.95
CA GLN A 590 -40.36 -30.07 10.07
C GLN A 590 -41.80 -29.71 9.65
N ASN A 591 -41.95 -29.17 8.44
CA ASN A 591 -43.26 -28.83 7.87
C ASN A 591 -43.92 -30.00 7.14
N ASN A 592 -43.28 -31.18 7.12
CA ASN A 592 -43.83 -32.38 6.51
C ASN A 592 -44.75 -33.09 7.52
N PRO A 593 -46.04 -33.33 7.22
CA PRO A 593 -47.01 -33.87 8.18
C PRO A 593 -46.64 -35.24 8.75
N ALA A 594 -45.75 -36.00 8.08
CA ALA A 594 -45.25 -37.29 8.55
C ALA A 594 -44.20 -37.21 9.69
N SER A 595 -43.59 -36.04 9.93
CA SER A 595 -42.56 -35.84 10.96
C SER A 595 -43.11 -35.47 12.35
N ALA A 596 -44.43 -35.26 12.47
CA ALA A 596 -45.10 -34.91 13.72
C ALA A 596 -45.14 -36.05 14.76
N ALA A 597 -44.63 -37.24 14.43
CA ALA A 597 -44.73 -38.45 15.25
C ALA A 597 -43.43 -38.90 15.96
N LEU A 598 -42.37 -38.08 16.00
CA LEU A 598 -41.13 -38.42 16.73
C LEU A 598 -40.77 -37.34 17.78
N PRO A 599 -40.31 -37.73 18.98
CA PRO A 599 -40.07 -36.80 20.07
C PRO A 599 -38.93 -35.83 19.74
N ARG A 600 -39.19 -34.55 20.01
CA ARG A 600 -38.27 -33.43 19.77
C ARG A 600 -37.09 -33.52 20.75
N THR A 601 -35.86 -33.56 20.24
CA THR A 601 -34.65 -33.30 21.05
C THR A 601 -34.32 -31.80 21.05
N ASP A 602 -34.26 -31.22 22.25
CA ASP A 602 -34.24 -29.79 22.60
C ASP A 602 -32.98 -28.98 22.24
N ASN A 603 -32.25 -29.30 21.17
CA ASN A 603 -31.02 -28.57 20.84
C ASN A 603 -31.20 -27.31 19.97
N ILE A 604 -32.44 -26.98 19.54
CA ILE A 604 -32.71 -25.82 18.67
C ILE A 604 -33.25 -24.60 19.46
N GLN A 605 -33.77 -24.78 20.68
CA GLN A 605 -34.27 -23.65 21.48
C GLN A 605 -33.14 -22.77 22.04
N ASN A 606 -31.96 -23.33 22.32
CA ASN A 606 -30.85 -22.58 22.90
C ASN A 606 -30.23 -21.51 21.96
N PHE A 607 -30.46 -21.59 20.65
CA PHE A 607 -29.99 -20.56 19.70
C PHE A 607 -31.01 -19.47 19.37
N ARG A 608 -32.31 -19.66 19.66
CA ARG A 608 -33.28 -18.55 19.55
C ARG A 608 -33.02 -17.45 20.58
N LYS A 609 -32.36 -17.78 21.70
CA LYS A 609 -31.94 -16.80 22.72
C LYS A 609 -30.86 -15.82 22.22
N TYR A 610 -30.10 -16.17 21.19
CA TYR A 610 -29.08 -15.29 20.58
C TYR A 610 -29.60 -14.44 19.41
N ASN A 611 -30.89 -14.54 19.06
CA ASN A 611 -31.53 -13.74 18.02
C ASN A 611 -32.11 -12.40 18.51
N ASN A 612 -31.86 -12.01 19.77
CA ASN A 612 -32.15 -10.65 20.24
C ASN A 612 -31.10 -9.68 19.70
N TYR A 613 -31.29 -9.31 18.43
CA TYR A 613 -30.49 -8.36 17.66
C TYR A 613 -30.41 -6.97 18.34
N ASP A 614 -31.37 -6.63 19.20
CA ASP A 614 -31.38 -5.38 19.96
C ASP A 614 -30.22 -5.25 20.96
N GLU A 615 -29.70 -6.35 21.53
CA GLU A 615 -28.59 -6.27 22.49
C GLU A 615 -27.23 -6.04 21.82
N PHE A 616 -27.00 -6.63 20.64
CA PHE A 616 -25.77 -6.40 19.87
C PHE A 616 -25.72 -5.00 19.24
N THR A 617 -26.88 -4.46 18.85
CA THR A 617 -26.98 -3.09 18.33
C THR A 617 -26.82 -2.05 19.45
N ARG A 618 -27.32 -2.35 20.66
CA ARG A 618 -27.11 -1.52 21.87
C ARG A 618 -25.66 -1.54 22.35
N SER A 619 -24.94 -2.66 22.24
CA SER A 619 -23.52 -2.71 22.66
C SER A 619 -22.58 -1.94 21.72
N LEU A 620 -22.89 -1.87 20.42
CA LEU A 620 -22.18 -1.01 19.46
C LEU A 620 -22.47 0.48 19.64
N ALA A 621 -23.64 0.85 20.19
CA ALA A 621 -23.99 2.24 20.49
C ALA A 621 -23.23 2.83 21.71
N VAL A 622 -22.53 2.00 22.49
CA VAL A 622 -21.78 2.43 23.69
C VAL A 622 -20.29 2.68 23.40
N VAL A 623 -19.83 2.46 22.16
CA VAL A 623 -18.51 2.95 21.73
C VAL A 623 -18.60 4.46 21.52
N LYS A 624 -18.42 5.23 22.59
CA LYS A 624 -18.15 6.67 22.53
C LYS A 624 -16.93 6.88 21.63
N ILE A 625 -17.16 7.46 20.46
CA ILE A 625 -16.15 8.07 19.56
C ILE A 625 -15.55 9.30 20.24
#